data_AF-A0A432LIW7-F1
#
_entry.id   AF-A0A432LIW7-F1
#
_cell.length_a   1.000
_cell.length_b   1.000
_cell.length_c   1.000
_cell.angle_alpha   90.00
_cell.angle_beta   90.00
_cell.angle_gamma   90.00
#
_symmetry.space_group_name_H-M   'P 1'
#
loop_
_entity.id
_entity.type
_entity.pdbx_description
1 polymer ?
#
loop_
_entity_poly.entity_id
_entity_poly.type
_entity_poly.pdbx_seq_one_letter_code
_entity_poly.pdbx_strand_id
1 'polypeptide(L)'
;MKKIFNYSIVFIALMLGVQVSIAQTESSTIKVSFKGDHPTILDFMNSYSLANPDDEMIKDFVKDIKKGSRVYKEGEYRKIKLVKDVNSGYVSWELLDGFECGSLIKIEMCYWNCDNKQEKIFAINWIVTRCAGMKSIMTFFRYNNATRMMHEIPAPYDRKVMPIDFMNLKNASPEKIREARHVSDKVAKGIDEEDDDDDDLLKDWALIFDLPRKGKNIEIHISNEDEFEPSEIQRCRYVWNGNGFNLTVMK
;
A
#
# COMPACT_ATOMS: atom_id res chain seq x y z
N MET A 1 -28.89 -1.40 -36.85
CA MET A 1 -27.68 -2.22 -37.13
C MET A 1 -26.48 -1.58 -36.47
N LYS A 2 -25.65 -2.43 -35.86
CA LYS A 2 -24.70 -2.17 -34.77
C LYS A 2 -23.59 -1.17 -35.17
N LYS A 3 -23.33 -0.19 -34.30
CA LYS A 3 -22.08 0.58 -34.29
C LYS A 3 -21.05 -0.21 -33.48
N ILE A 4 -19.99 -0.64 -34.14
CA ILE A 4 -18.82 -1.28 -33.53
C ILE A 4 -17.94 -0.14 -33.02
N PHE A 5 -17.75 -0.07 -31.70
CA PHE A 5 -16.79 0.84 -31.08
C PHE A 5 -15.40 0.18 -31.10
N ASN A 6 -14.49 0.76 -31.89
CA ASN A 6 -13.08 0.40 -31.90
C ASN A 6 -12.40 0.97 -30.64
N TYR A 7 -12.12 0.13 -29.65
CA TYR A 7 -11.27 0.44 -28.50
C TYR A 7 -9.82 0.06 -28.78
N SER A 8 -9.21 0.68 -29.78
CA SER A 8 -7.79 0.48 -30.05
C SER A 8 -7.24 1.78 -30.61
N ILE A 9 -6.15 2.28 -30.00
CA ILE A 9 -5.44 3.53 -30.33
C ILE A 9 -5.92 4.77 -29.55
N VAL A 10 -5.86 4.78 -28.20
CA VAL A 10 -5.68 6.01 -27.39
C VAL A 10 -4.90 5.72 -26.09
N PHE A 11 -3.77 5.01 -26.14
CA PHE A 11 -2.89 4.90 -24.96
C PHE A 11 -1.40 4.88 -25.30
N ILE A 12 -1.02 5.55 -26.41
CA ILE A 12 0.39 5.78 -26.79
C ILE A 12 0.53 7.24 -27.19
N ALA A 13 0.46 8.16 -26.21
CA ALA A 13 0.80 9.57 -26.40
C ALA A 13 0.95 10.33 -25.07
N LEU A 14 1.72 9.79 -24.11
CA LEU A 14 2.15 10.54 -22.91
C LEU A 14 3.55 10.14 -22.45
N MET A 15 4.41 9.80 -23.41
CA MET A 15 5.84 9.58 -23.22
C MET A 15 6.57 10.34 -24.33
N LEU A 16 6.80 11.64 -24.16
CA LEU A 16 7.85 12.39 -24.85
C LEU A 16 8.04 13.75 -24.16
N GLY A 17 9.12 13.87 -23.39
CA GLY A 17 9.74 15.17 -23.07
C GLY A 17 9.36 15.81 -21.74
N VAL A 18 9.76 15.21 -20.61
CA VAL A 18 9.97 16.01 -19.39
C VAL A 18 11.46 16.36 -19.34
N GLN A 19 11.77 17.58 -19.76
CA GLN A 19 13.00 18.26 -19.31
C GLN A 19 13.02 18.15 -17.79
N VAL A 20 14.13 17.67 -17.23
CA VAL A 20 14.39 17.66 -15.78
C VAL A 20 14.45 19.11 -15.31
N SER A 21 13.28 19.69 -15.08
CA SER A 21 13.11 20.77 -14.14
C SER A 21 13.04 20.08 -12.79
N ILE A 22 13.97 20.39 -11.90
CA ILE A 22 13.76 20.20 -10.46
C ILE A 22 12.69 21.21 -10.05
N ALA A 23 11.48 21.04 -10.57
CA ALA A 23 10.29 21.57 -9.97
C ALA A 23 10.10 20.71 -8.74
N GLN A 24 10.35 21.31 -7.59
CA GLN A 24 9.85 20.82 -6.32
C GLN A 24 8.35 20.61 -6.55
N THR A 25 7.94 19.36 -6.82
CA THR A 25 6.55 19.00 -7.03
C THR A 25 5.84 19.51 -5.79
N GLU A 26 4.99 20.53 -5.93
CA GLU A 26 4.16 20.96 -4.81
C GLU A 26 3.36 19.71 -4.40
N SER A 27 3.76 19.05 -3.31
CA SER A 27 3.07 17.87 -2.83
C SER A 27 1.61 18.25 -2.69
N SER A 28 0.70 17.48 -3.30
CA SER A 28 -0.72 17.77 -3.28
C SER A 28 -1.15 17.95 -1.82
N THR A 29 -1.43 19.20 -1.47
CA THR A 29 -1.69 19.58 -0.10
C THR A 29 -3.17 19.40 0.15
N ILE A 30 -3.54 18.51 1.07
CA ILE A 30 -4.93 18.11 1.29
C ILE A 30 -5.44 18.69 2.60
N LYS A 31 -6.54 19.46 2.56
CA LYS A 31 -7.18 19.99 3.75
C LYS A 31 -8.10 18.93 4.38
N VAL A 32 -7.84 18.59 5.64
CA VAL A 32 -8.67 17.62 6.38
C VAL A 32 -9.80 18.34 7.11
N SER A 33 -11.04 18.07 6.67
CA SER A 33 -12.24 18.66 7.25
C SER A 33 -12.93 17.69 8.19
N PHE A 34 -13.12 18.09 9.45
CA PHE A 34 -13.76 17.28 10.49
C PHE A 34 -14.56 18.17 11.46
N LYS A 35 -15.50 17.54 12.18
CA LYS A 35 -16.25 18.15 13.29
C LYS A 35 -15.70 17.64 14.62
N GLY A 36 -15.65 18.49 15.64
CA GLY A 36 -15.08 18.16 16.95
C GLY A 36 -13.62 18.57 17.09
N ASP A 37 -12.95 18.03 18.12
CA ASP A 37 -11.62 18.50 18.54
C ASP A 37 -10.48 17.84 17.76
N HIS A 38 -10.69 16.61 17.27
CA HIS A 38 -9.66 15.83 16.56
C HIS A 38 -10.25 15.07 15.37
N PRO A 39 -9.50 14.92 14.26
CA PRO A 39 -9.93 14.09 13.14
C PRO A 39 -9.86 12.62 13.50
N THR A 40 -10.78 11.86 12.91
CA THR A 40 -10.82 10.40 12.92
C THR A 40 -10.30 9.85 11.58
N ILE A 41 -10.12 8.53 11.50
CA ILE A 41 -9.71 7.88 10.24
C ILE A 41 -10.72 8.14 9.10
N LEU A 42 -12.00 8.32 9.43
CA LEU A 42 -13.03 8.61 8.43
C LEU A 42 -12.85 10.00 7.82
N ASP A 43 -12.35 10.97 8.59
CA ASP A 43 -12.10 12.33 8.11
C ASP A 43 -10.88 12.35 7.17
N PHE A 44 -9.82 11.61 7.49
CA PHE A 44 -8.67 11.41 6.61
C PHE A 44 -9.08 10.73 5.30
N MET A 45 -9.77 9.59 5.39
CA MET A 45 -10.29 8.84 4.24
C MET A 45 -11.15 9.72 3.32
N ASN A 46 -12.08 10.49 3.90
CA ASN A 46 -12.94 11.39 3.12
C ASN A 46 -12.15 12.49 2.42
N SER A 47 -11.20 13.10 3.14
CA SER A 47 -10.41 14.21 2.61
C SER A 47 -9.49 13.74 1.49
N TYR A 48 -8.90 12.55 1.64
CA TYR A 48 -8.11 11.92 0.58
C TYR A 48 -8.96 11.63 -0.67
N SER A 49 -10.16 11.05 -0.51
CA SER A 49 -11.06 10.79 -1.64
C SER A 49 -11.50 12.06 -2.37
N LEU A 50 -11.76 13.16 -1.64
CA LEU A 50 -12.11 14.44 -2.25
C LEU A 50 -10.94 15.08 -3.02
N ALA A 51 -9.71 14.86 -2.54
CA ALA A 51 -8.51 15.36 -3.21
C ALA A 51 -8.12 14.54 -4.45
N ASN A 52 -8.63 13.31 -4.58
CA ASN A 52 -8.38 12.41 -5.71
C ASN A 52 -9.70 12.10 -6.44
N PRO A 53 -10.33 13.10 -7.09
CA PRO A 53 -11.65 12.96 -7.69
C PRO A 53 -11.67 12.07 -8.92
N ASP A 54 -10.53 11.63 -9.45
CA ASP A 54 -10.49 10.71 -10.59
C ASP A 54 -10.27 9.24 -10.16
N ASP A 55 -10.04 8.99 -8.87
CA ASP A 55 -9.88 7.65 -8.31
C ASP A 55 -11.25 7.06 -7.90
N GLU A 56 -11.92 6.43 -8.86
CA GLU A 56 -13.22 5.78 -8.65
C GLU A 56 -13.17 4.66 -7.60
N MET A 57 -12.05 3.94 -7.49
CA MET A 57 -11.89 2.86 -6.51
C MET A 57 -11.88 3.41 -5.08
N ILE A 58 -11.18 4.52 -4.83
CA ILE A 58 -11.21 5.22 -3.54
C ILE A 58 -12.60 5.77 -3.24
N LYS A 59 -13.31 6.31 -4.24
CA LYS A 59 -14.69 6.80 -4.03
C LYS A 59 -15.63 5.68 -3.60
N ASP A 60 -15.57 4.52 -4.27
CA ASP A 60 -16.39 3.37 -3.92
C ASP A 60 -16.01 2.81 -2.54
N PHE A 61 -14.72 2.74 -2.23
CA PHE A 61 -14.23 2.44 -0.88
C PHE A 61 -14.87 3.33 0.20
N VAL A 62 -14.78 4.65 0.04
CA VAL A 62 -15.32 5.63 0.99
C VAL A 62 -16.83 5.48 1.14
N LYS A 63 -17.53 5.30 0.03
CA LYS A 63 -18.99 5.12 -0.02
C LYS A 63 -19.41 3.84 0.71
N ASP A 64 -18.69 2.74 0.53
CA ASP A 64 -19.01 1.46 1.15
C ASP A 64 -18.69 1.46 2.66
N ILE A 65 -17.56 2.03 3.08
CA ILE A 65 -17.24 2.24 4.51
C ILE A 65 -18.28 3.12 5.20
N LYS A 66 -18.78 4.16 4.53
CA LYS A 66 -19.85 5.03 5.08
C LYS A 66 -21.17 4.30 5.25
N LYS A 67 -21.56 3.49 4.27
CA LYS A 67 -22.81 2.72 4.31
C LYS A 67 -22.78 1.60 5.34
N GLY A 68 -21.60 1.08 5.66
CA GLY A 68 -21.42 0.08 6.72
C GLY A 68 -21.95 -1.32 6.39
N SER A 69 -22.32 -1.58 5.12
CA SER A 69 -22.82 -2.89 4.70
C SER A 69 -22.74 -3.08 3.19
N ARG A 70 -22.12 -4.17 2.74
CA ARG A 70 -22.72 -5.15 1.80
C ARG A 70 -22.23 -6.57 2.13
N VAL A 71 -23.10 -7.35 2.74
CA VAL A 71 -23.04 -8.81 2.73
C VAL A 71 -23.58 -9.28 1.37
N TYR A 72 -22.83 -10.17 0.74
CA TYR A 72 -23.13 -11.02 -0.41
C TYR A 72 -24.51 -10.88 -1.07
N LYS A 73 -24.51 -10.73 -2.40
CA LYS A 73 -25.56 -11.33 -3.23
C LYS A 73 -25.04 -12.65 -3.78
N GLU A 74 -25.63 -13.74 -3.31
CA GLU A 74 -25.47 -15.06 -3.94
C GLU A 74 -25.86 -14.92 -5.43
N GLY A 75 -24.89 -15.18 -6.33
CA GLY A 75 -25.05 -15.02 -7.78
C GLY A 75 -24.24 -13.88 -8.43
N GLU A 76 -23.60 -13.00 -7.67
CA GLU A 76 -22.63 -12.02 -8.18
C GLU A 76 -21.20 -12.46 -7.79
N TYR A 77 -20.29 -12.58 -8.75
CA TYR A 77 -18.89 -13.07 -8.59
C TYR A 77 -18.00 -12.19 -7.69
N ARG A 78 -18.55 -11.32 -6.86
CA ARG A 78 -17.79 -10.32 -6.10
C ARG A 78 -18.09 -10.40 -4.61
N LYS A 79 -17.06 -10.65 -3.81
CA LYS A 79 -17.13 -10.62 -2.35
C LYS A 79 -16.42 -9.37 -1.85
N ILE A 80 -17.13 -8.57 -1.06
CA ILE A 80 -16.58 -7.38 -0.40
C ILE A 80 -16.49 -7.63 1.10
N LYS A 81 -15.32 -7.39 1.68
CA LYS A 81 -15.08 -7.39 3.12
C LYS A 81 -14.69 -5.99 3.56
N LEU A 82 -15.39 -5.47 4.56
CA LEU A 82 -15.19 -4.13 5.10
C LEU A 82 -14.75 -4.22 6.56
N VAL A 83 -13.76 -3.42 6.94
CA VAL A 83 -13.38 -3.21 8.32
C VAL A 83 -13.42 -1.72 8.61
N LYS A 84 -14.12 -1.35 9.67
CA LYS A 84 -14.21 0.03 10.16
C LYS A 84 -13.93 0.05 11.65
N ASP A 85 -12.71 0.41 12.01
CA ASP A 85 -12.23 0.46 13.39
C ASP A 85 -11.76 1.88 13.73
N VAL A 86 -12.74 2.76 13.99
CA VAL A 86 -12.46 4.19 14.22
C VAL A 86 -11.60 4.40 15.47
N ASN A 87 -11.74 3.53 16.47
CA ASN A 87 -11.01 3.62 17.74
C ASN A 87 -9.52 3.34 17.56
N SER A 88 -9.16 2.39 16.69
CA SER A 88 -7.77 2.11 16.36
C SER A 88 -7.23 3.01 15.22
N GLY A 89 -8.09 3.84 14.63
CA GLY A 89 -7.71 4.70 13.51
C GLY A 89 -7.52 3.93 12.20
N TYR A 90 -8.20 2.81 12.01
CA TYR A 90 -8.02 1.89 10.88
C TYR A 90 -9.33 1.66 10.10
N VAL A 91 -9.22 1.62 8.78
CA VAL A 91 -10.28 1.16 7.86
C VAL A 91 -9.68 0.31 6.75
N SER A 92 -10.43 -0.67 6.27
CA SER A 92 -10.06 -1.39 5.06
C SER A 92 -11.24 -1.93 4.27
N TRP A 93 -10.98 -2.14 2.99
CA TRP A 93 -11.91 -2.70 2.02
C TRP A 93 -11.16 -3.68 1.14
N GLU A 94 -11.70 -4.89 1.06
CA GLU A 94 -11.15 -5.99 0.28
C GLU A 94 -12.23 -6.46 -0.68
N LEU A 95 -11.93 -6.39 -1.97
CA LEU A 95 -12.75 -6.85 -3.07
C LEU A 95 -12.08 -8.09 -3.68
N LEU A 96 -12.76 -9.22 -3.57
CA LEU A 96 -12.42 -10.47 -4.24
C LEU A 96 -13.29 -10.60 -5.49
N ASP A 97 -12.67 -10.66 -6.67
CA ASP A 97 -13.36 -10.94 -7.93
C ASP A 97 -13.16 -12.42 -8.29
N GLY A 98 -14.28 -13.13 -8.47
CA GLY A 98 -14.35 -14.58 -8.68
C GLY A 98 -14.14 -15.03 -10.12
N PHE A 99 -13.56 -14.19 -10.98
CA PHE A 99 -13.08 -14.63 -12.30
C PHE A 99 -11.86 -15.55 -12.17
N GLU A 100 -11.49 -16.24 -13.25
CA GLU A 100 -10.67 -17.46 -13.33
C GLU A 100 -9.34 -17.49 -12.53
N CYS A 101 -8.79 -16.36 -12.08
CA CYS A 101 -7.59 -16.30 -11.22
C CYS A 101 -7.79 -15.75 -9.80
N GLY A 102 -9.01 -15.39 -9.38
CA GLY A 102 -9.28 -14.88 -8.03
C GLY A 102 -8.52 -13.59 -7.69
N SER A 103 -8.74 -12.51 -8.45
CA SER A 103 -8.07 -11.24 -8.17
C SER A 103 -8.60 -10.60 -6.88
N LEU A 104 -7.67 -10.10 -6.05
CA LEU A 104 -7.98 -9.37 -4.84
C LEU A 104 -7.46 -7.94 -4.97
N ILE A 105 -8.32 -6.98 -4.63
CA ILE A 105 -7.92 -5.60 -4.42
C ILE A 105 -8.25 -5.26 -2.97
N LYS A 106 -7.26 -4.86 -2.20
CA LYS A 106 -7.43 -4.43 -0.81
C LYS A 106 -6.86 -3.03 -0.64
N ILE A 107 -7.69 -2.13 -0.12
CA ILE A 107 -7.29 -0.78 0.30
C ILE A 107 -7.32 -0.78 1.82
N GLU A 108 -6.21 -0.39 2.44
CA GLU A 108 -6.12 -0.12 3.86
C GLU A 108 -5.74 1.32 4.10
N MET A 109 -6.32 1.92 5.14
CA MET A 109 -5.89 3.22 5.63
C MET A 109 -5.75 3.19 7.15
N CYS A 110 -4.68 3.79 7.65
CA CYS A 110 -4.41 3.91 9.08
C CYS A 110 -3.77 5.26 9.41
N TYR A 111 -3.85 5.70 10.66
CA TYR A 111 -3.03 6.81 11.14
C TYR A 111 -2.39 6.53 12.50
N TRP A 112 -1.25 7.18 12.74
CA TRP A 112 -0.53 7.20 14.00
C TRP A 112 -0.47 8.61 14.55
N ASN A 113 -0.59 8.76 15.87
CA ASN A 113 -0.30 10.01 16.53
C ASN A 113 1.21 10.14 16.76
N CYS A 114 1.81 11.25 16.33
CA CYS A 114 3.18 11.56 16.69
C CYS A 114 3.29 11.89 18.18
N ASP A 115 4.45 11.61 18.78
CA ASP A 115 4.69 11.84 20.21
C ASP A 115 4.59 13.33 20.60
N ASN A 116 4.82 14.23 19.64
CA ASN A 116 4.63 15.67 19.83
C ASN A 116 3.15 16.07 20.01
N LYS A 117 2.19 15.17 19.73
CA LYS A 117 0.73 15.38 19.78
C LYS A 117 0.21 16.50 18.88
N GLN A 118 1.06 17.10 18.06
CA GLN A 118 0.72 18.16 17.11
C GLN A 118 0.53 17.60 15.70
N GLU A 119 1.12 16.44 15.43
CA GLU A 119 1.12 15.82 14.12
C GLU A 119 0.58 14.39 14.17
N LYS A 120 0.11 13.93 13.01
CA LYS A 120 -0.23 12.53 12.76
C LYS A 120 0.42 12.08 11.46
N ILE A 121 0.75 10.80 11.37
CA ILE A 121 1.11 10.17 10.10
C ILE A 121 -0.10 9.38 9.63
N PHE A 122 -0.55 9.63 8.41
CA PHE A 122 -1.62 8.90 7.75
C PHE A 122 -1.01 8.08 6.62
N ALA A 123 -1.42 6.83 6.48
CA ALA A 123 -0.97 5.95 5.40
C ALA A 123 -2.15 5.36 4.66
N ILE A 124 -1.94 5.16 3.36
CA ILE A 124 -2.82 4.41 2.48
C ILE A 124 -1.98 3.30 1.88
N ASN A 125 -2.50 2.09 1.92
CA ASN A 125 -1.87 0.93 1.32
C ASN A 125 -2.83 0.28 0.32
N TRP A 126 -2.34 0.13 -0.91
CA TRP A 126 -3.02 -0.57 -2.00
C TRP A 126 -2.36 -1.90 -2.22
N ILE A 127 -3.13 -2.97 -2.01
CA ILE A 127 -2.69 -4.33 -2.23
C ILE A 127 -3.50 -4.88 -3.40
N VAL A 128 -2.81 -5.35 -4.43
CA VAL A 128 -3.44 -5.95 -5.61
C VAL A 128 -2.82 -7.31 -5.85
N THR A 129 -3.64 -8.36 -5.92
CA THR A 129 -3.26 -9.67 -6.45
C THR A 129 -3.90 -9.86 -7.82
N ARG A 130 -3.11 -10.35 -8.78
CA ARG A 130 -3.57 -10.82 -10.10
C ARG A 130 -2.91 -12.16 -10.40
N CYS A 131 -3.26 -12.80 -11.52
CA CYS A 131 -2.59 -14.03 -11.97
C CYS A 131 -1.06 -13.88 -12.08
N ALA A 132 -0.54 -12.64 -12.19
CA ALA A 132 0.87 -12.31 -12.37
C ALA A 132 1.59 -11.91 -11.07
N GLY A 133 0.98 -12.10 -9.88
CA GLY A 133 1.62 -11.80 -8.59
C GLY A 133 0.86 -10.80 -7.73
N MET A 134 1.48 -10.44 -6.60
CA MET A 134 0.93 -9.55 -5.58
C MET A 134 1.82 -8.32 -5.41
N LYS A 135 1.22 -7.13 -5.43
CA LYS A 135 1.93 -5.86 -5.24
C LYS A 135 1.28 -5.04 -4.14
N SER A 136 2.10 -4.37 -3.33
CA SER A 136 1.67 -3.41 -2.32
C SER A 136 2.27 -2.04 -2.61
N ILE A 137 1.43 -1.01 -2.70
CA ILE A 137 1.84 0.39 -2.89
C ILE A 137 1.37 1.20 -1.70
N MET A 138 2.31 1.76 -0.96
CA MET A 138 2.02 2.52 0.25
C MET A 138 2.48 3.97 0.13
N THR A 139 1.55 4.88 0.43
CA THR A 139 1.78 6.32 0.42
C THR A 139 1.55 6.88 1.82
N PHE A 140 2.41 7.82 2.22
CA PHE A 140 2.37 8.44 3.54
C PHE A 140 2.09 9.93 3.45
N PHE A 141 1.33 10.41 4.43
CA PHE A 141 1.04 11.82 4.61
C PHE A 141 1.36 12.23 6.05
N ARG A 142 1.90 13.43 6.22
CA ARG A 142 2.02 14.09 7.53
C ARG A 142 0.93 15.13 7.67
N TYR A 143 0.09 14.95 8.68
CA TYR A 143 -0.98 15.86 9.04
C TYR A 143 -0.58 16.75 10.21
N ASN A 144 -0.87 18.04 10.10
CA ASN A 144 -0.65 19.02 11.16
C ASN A 144 -2.00 19.46 11.78
N ASN A 145 -2.14 19.30 13.10
CA ASN A 145 -3.38 19.62 13.83
C ASN A 145 -3.73 21.12 13.76
N ALA A 146 -2.74 22.01 13.77
CA ALA A 146 -2.96 23.46 13.81
C ALA A 146 -3.44 24.00 12.46
N THR A 147 -2.83 23.56 11.36
CA THR A 147 -3.21 24.01 10.02
C THR A 147 -4.34 23.19 9.41
N ARG A 148 -4.58 21.99 9.93
CA ARG A 148 -5.49 20.98 9.39
C ARG A 148 -5.13 20.53 7.97
N MET A 149 -3.86 20.64 7.59
CA MET A 149 -3.36 20.23 6.29
C MET A 149 -2.60 18.91 6.42
N MET A 150 -2.73 18.05 5.42
CA MET A 150 -1.85 16.90 5.23
C MET A 150 -1.04 17.06 3.95
N HIS A 151 0.23 16.69 4.03
CA HIS A 151 1.19 16.75 2.93
C HIS A 151 1.77 15.35 2.73
N GLU A 152 1.92 14.94 1.48
CA GLU A 152 2.62 13.70 1.17
C GLU A 152 4.07 13.80 1.66
N ILE A 153 4.56 12.72 2.27
CA ILE A 153 5.93 12.61 2.74
C ILE A 153 6.57 11.33 2.20
N PRO A 154 7.91 11.31 2.05
CA PRO A 154 8.62 10.05 1.87
C PRO A 154 8.26 9.06 2.99
N ALA A 155 8.34 7.77 2.68
CA ALA A 155 8.09 6.73 3.67
C ALA A 155 8.95 6.97 4.93
N PRO A 156 8.34 7.13 6.12
CA PRO A 156 9.03 7.60 7.32
C PRO A 156 9.76 6.46 8.03
N TYR A 157 10.57 5.72 7.28
CA TYR A 157 11.37 4.60 7.75
C TYR A 157 12.82 5.04 8.00
N ASP A 158 13.47 4.42 8.97
CA ASP A 158 14.92 4.55 9.17
C ASP A 158 15.71 4.00 7.96
N ARG A 159 15.22 2.91 7.34
CA ARG A 159 15.69 2.38 6.07
C ARG A 159 14.60 1.56 5.37
N LYS A 160 14.79 1.32 4.07
CA LYS A 160 13.99 0.36 3.33
C LYS A 160 14.33 -1.07 3.77
N VAL A 161 13.30 -1.91 3.87
CA VAL A 161 13.43 -3.37 3.94
C VAL A 161 13.87 -3.89 2.58
N MET A 162 14.79 -4.84 2.60
CA MET A 162 15.34 -5.49 1.42
C MET A 162 14.97 -6.97 1.45
N PRO A 163 14.81 -7.63 0.28
CA PRO A 163 14.59 -9.08 0.18
C PRO A 163 15.51 -9.92 1.09
N ILE A 164 16.80 -9.57 1.15
CA ILE A 164 17.76 -10.27 2.01
C ILE A 164 17.46 -10.19 3.52
N ASP A 165 16.71 -9.17 3.97
CA ASP A 165 16.31 -9.05 5.38
C ASP A 165 15.34 -10.17 5.80
N PHE A 166 14.66 -10.81 4.85
CA PHE A 166 13.79 -11.96 5.13
C PHE A 166 14.56 -13.27 5.26
N MET A 167 15.85 -13.32 4.92
CA MET A 167 16.59 -14.58 4.92
C MET A 167 17.25 -14.90 6.25
N ASN A 168 16.93 -16.07 6.80
CA ASN A 168 17.72 -16.67 7.87
C ASN A 168 18.99 -17.30 7.28
N LEU A 169 20.07 -16.50 7.27
CA LEU A 169 21.35 -16.88 6.65
C LEU A 169 22.02 -18.13 7.22
N LYS A 170 21.55 -18.65 8.38
CA LYS A 170 22.06 -19.90 8.96
C LYS A 170 21.40 -21.14 8.40
N ASN A 171 20.15 -21.02 7.96
CA ASN A 171 19.30 -22.15 7.59
C ASN A 171 18.98 -22.17 6.09
N ALA A 172 18.94 -21.00 5.44
CA ALA A 172 18.66 -20.90 4.02
C ALA A 172 19.77 -21.47 3.15
N SER A 173 19.38 -22.07 2.01
CA SER A 173 20.32 -22.57 1.02
C SER A 173 21.15 -21.43 0.41
N PRO A 174 22.40 -21.69 -0.04
CA PRO A 174 23.22 -20.69 -0.72
C PRO A 174 22.54 -20.09 -1.97
N GLU A 175 21.71 -20.88 -2.66
CA GLU A 175 20.96 -20.46 -3.83
C GLU A 175 19.89 -19.40 -3.48
N LYS A 176 19.05 -19.67 -2.48
CA LYS A 176 18.05 -18.71 -2.00
C LYS A 176 18.67 -17.42 -1.47
N ILE A 177 19.83 -17.52 -0.79
CA ILE A 177 20.58 -16.35 -0.33
C ILE A 177 21.10 -15.52 -1.52
N ARG A 178 21.58 -16.17 -2.58
CA ARG A 178 22.06 -15.49 -3.79
C ARG A 178 20.92 -14.77 -4.51
N GLU A 179 19.76 -15.41 -4.64
CA GLU A 179 18.55 -14.82 -5.22
C GLU A 179 18.12 -13.58 -4.43
N ALA A 180 17.96 -13.71 -3.12
CA ALA A 180 17.57 -12.58 -2.25
C ALA A 180 18.54 -11.39 -2.38
N ARG A 181 19.86 -11.65 -2.47
CA ARG A 181 20.87 -10.60 -2.70
C ARG A 181 20.73 -9.94 -4.07
N HIS A 182 20.53 -10.74 -5.12
CA HIS A 182 20.36 -10.25 -6.48
C HIS A 182 19.13 -9.34 -6.61
N VAL A 183 18.00 -9.76 -6.04
CA VAL A 183 16.79 -8.93 -5.99
C VAL A 183 17.04 -7.67 -5.15
N SER A 184 17.74 -7.79 -4.01
CA SER A 184 18.10 -6.62 -3.20
C SER A 184 18.94 -5.61 -3.99
N ASP A 185 19.90 -6.05 -4.78
CA ASP A 185 20.74 -5.16 -5.60
C ASP A 185 19.93 -4.47 -6.71
N LYS A 186 18.91 -5.14 -7.28
CA LYS A 186 17.97 -4.52 -8.24
C LYS A 186 17.13 -3.43 -7.58
N VAL A 187 16.51 -3.74 -6.44
CA VAL A 187 15.71 -2.77 -5.65
C VAL A 187 16.55 -1.57 -5.22
N ALA A 188 17.81 -1.78 -4.80
CA ALA A 188 18.71 -0.70 -4.41
C ALA A 188 19.07 0.25 -5.57
N LYS A 189 19.05 -0.25 -6.81
CA LYS A 189 19.26 0.56 -8.04
C LYS A 189 18.00 1.29 -8.50
N GLY A 190 16.87 1.10 -7.82
CA GLY A 190 15.59 1.72 -8.17
C GLY A 190 14.93 1.10 -9.39
N ILE A 191 15.29 -0.14 -9.74
CA ILE A 191 14.59 -0.92 -10.78
C ILE A 191 13.28 -1.38 -10.14
N ASP A 192 12.16 -0.90 -10.66
CA ASP A 192 10.81 -1.31 -10.27
C ASP A 192 10.22 -2.33 -11.26
N GLU A 193 9.22 -3.05 -10.79
CA GLU A 193 8.50 -4.11 -11.53
C GLU A 193 7.73 -3.60 -12.77
N GLU A 194 7.84 -2.31 -13.13
CA GLU A 194 7.01 -1.69 -14.18
C GLU A 194 7.66 -1.70 -15.56
N ASP A 195 8.96 -1.99 -15.67
CA ASP A 195 9.71 -1.86 -16.94
C ASP A 195 10.05 -3.19 -17.65
N ASP A 196 9.89 -4.35 -17.02
CA ASP A 196 10.12 -5.65 -17.67
C ASP A 196 9.03 -6.65 -17.31
N ASP A 197 8.22 -7.04 -18.30
CA ASP A 197 7.24 -8.14 -18.18
C ASP A 197 7.91 -9.48 -17.77
N ASP A 198 9.24 -9.56 -17.81
CA ASP A 198 10.06 -10.78 -17.75
C ASP A 198 10.82 -11.04 -16.43
N ASP A 199 10.81 -10.15 -15.42
CA ASP A 199 11.55 -10.39 -14.16
C ASP A 199 10.65 -10.98 -13.06
N ASP A 200 10.23 -12.22 -13.26
CA ASP A 200 9.42 -12.98 -12.29
C ASP A 200 10.04 -13.00 -10.88
N LEU A 201 11.37 -12.92 -10.78
CA LEU A 201 12.09 -12.83 -9.50
C LEU A 201 11.77 -11.56 -8.70
N LEU A 202 11.49 -10.41 -9.32
CA LEU A 202 11.08 -9.22 -8.55
C LEU A 202 9.66 -9.38 -8.01
N LYS A 203 8.77 -9.96 -8.83
CA LYS A 203 7.36 -10.21 -8.47
C LYS A 203 7.23 -11.23 -7.34
N ASP A 204 8.10 -12.23 -7.31
CA ASP A 204 8.15 -13.25 -6.25
C ASP A 204 8.60 -12.66 -4.91
N TRP A 205 9.45 -11.64 -4.94
CA TRP A 205 9.98 -10.97 -3.75
C TRP A 205 9.26 -9.66 -3.42
N ALA A 206 8.11 -9.42 -4.04
CA ALA A 206 7.33 -8.20 -3.86
C ALA A 206 6.94 -8.02 -2.39
N LEU A 207 7.20 -6.83 -1.85
CA LEU A 207 6.95 -6.52 -0.46
C LEU A 207 5.48 -6.22 -0.23
N ILE A 208 4.86 -6.97 0.68
CA ILE A 208 3.46 -6.82 1.07
C ILE A 208 3.40 -6.25 2.48
N PHE A 209 2.72 -5.12 2.63
CA PHE A 209 2.57 -4.44 3.92
C PHE A 209 1.17 -4.70 4.47
N ASP A 210 1.08 -4.95 5.77
CA ASP A 210 -0.20 -4.96 6.49
C ASP A 210 -0.24 -3.83 7.52
N LEU A 211 -1.18 -2.90 7.32
CA LEU A 211 -1.36 -1.79 8.25
C LEU A 211 -1.98 -2.27 9.58
N PRO A 212 -1.53 -1.75 10.73
CA PRO A 212 -1.99 -2.23 12.02
C PRO A 212 -3.44 -1.85 12.28
N ARG A 213 -4.32 -2.85 12.34
CA ARG A 213 -5.62 -2.70 12.99
C ARG A 213 -5.49 -2.60 14.52
N LYS A 214 -4.55 -3.35 15.10
CA LYS A 214 -4.22 -3.35 16.53
C LYS A 214 -2.73 -3.11 16.70
N GLY A 215 -2.34 -2.42 17.76
CA GLY A 215 -0.95 -2.01 17.96
C GLY A 215 -0.57 -0.85 17.03
N LYS A 216 0.73 -0.73 16.74
CA LYS A 216 1.27 0.38 15.93
C LYS A 216 2.27 -0.06 14.85
N ASN A 217 2.62 -1.34 14.79
CA ASN A 217 3.67 -1.82 13.88
C ASN A 217 3.07 -2.18 12.53
N ILE A 218 3.82 -1.98 11.47
CA ILE A 218 3.47 -2.45 10.12
C ILE A 218 4.18 -3.80 9.95
N GLU A 219 3.40 -4.86 9.72
CA GLU A 219 3.96 -6.16 9.39
C GLU A 219 4.30 -6.20 7.90
N ILE A 220 5.35 -6.95 7.55
CA ILE A 220 5.87 -7.02 6.19
C ILE A 220 6.04 -8.49 5.80
N HIS A 221 5.61 -8.81 4.60
CA HIS A 221 5.64 -10.13 3.99
C HIS A 221 6.25 -10.04 2.59
N ILE A 222 6.70 -11.17 2.05
CA ILE A 222 7.05 -11.30 0.63
C ILE A 222 5.95 -12.11 -0.06
N SER A 223 5.67 -11.81 -1.32
CA SER A 223 4.57 -12.41 -2.09
C SER A 223 4.69 -13.93 -2.26
N ASN A 224 5.90 -14.47 -2.38
CA ASN A 224 6.15 -15.92 -2.49
C ASN A 224 6.56 -16.59 -1.16
N GLU A 225 6.19 -16.01 0.00
CA GLU A 225 6.59 -16.52 1.31
C GLU A 225 6.32 -18.03 1.51
N ASP A 226 5.26 -18.56 0.90
CA ASP A 226 4.87 -19.98 0.99
C ASP A 226 5.85 -20.95 0.29
N GLU A 227 6.79 -20.45 -0.53
CA GLU A 227 7.84 -21.25 -1.18
C GLU A 227 9.07 -21.49 -0.28
N PHE A 228 9.08 -20.93 0.92
CA PHE A 228 10.15 -21.06 1.90
C PHE A 228 9.74 -21.98 3.04
N GLU A 229 10.69 -22.79 3.49
CA GLU A 229 10.52 -23.46 4.76
C GLU A 229 10.50 -22.41 5.88
N PRO A 230 9.65 -22.55 6.91
CA PRO A 230 9.58 -21.58 8.01
C PRO A 230 10.93 -21.31 8.70
N SER A 231 11.87 -22.25 8.63
CA SER A 231 13.23 -22.09 9.18
C SER A 231 14.16 -21.25 8.30
N GLU A 232 13.87 -21.10 7.01
CA GLU A 232 14.68 -20.37 6.03
C GLU A 232 14.38 -18.87 6.02
N ILE A 233 13.16 -18.50 6.44
CA ILE A 233 12.71 -17.11 6.49
C ILE A 233 12.73 -16.57 7.93
N GLN A 234 12.96 -15.28 8.07
CA GLN A 234 12.82 -14.51 9.30
C GLN A 234 11.85 -13.36 9.05
N ARG A 235 11.08 -12.97 10.08
CA ARG A 235 9.99 -12.01 9.92
C ARG A 235 10.51 -10.58 10.04
N CYS A 236 10.06 -9.69 9.17
CA CYS A 236 10.38 -8.28 9.25
C CYS A 236 9.15 -7.46 9.67
N ARG A 237 9.37 -6.39 10.43
CA ARG A 237 8.33 -5.40 10.73
C ARG A 237 8.90 -4.01 10.90
N TYR A 238 8.11 -3.01 10.55
CA TYR A 238 8.39 -1.61 10.89
C TYR A 238 7.76 -1.28 12.25
N VAL A 239 8.62 -1.04 13.23
CA VAL A 239 8.22 -0.73 14.61
C VAL A 239 8.06 0.76 14.79
N TRP A 240 6.88 1.19 15.25
CA TRP A 240 6.60 2.61 15.48
C TRP A 240 7.51 3.20 16.55
N ASN A 241 8.19 4.31 16.23
CA ASN A 241 9.15 4.96 17.11
C ASN A 241 8.69 6.32 17.67
N GLY A 242 7.44 6.73 17.41
CA GLY A 242 6.89 8.02 17.85
C GLY A 242 6.81 9.10 16.78
N ASN A 243 7.56 8.98 15.68
CA ASN A 243 7.57 9.95 14.58
C ASN A 243 7.77 9.29 13.19
N GLY A 244 7.83 7.96 13.14
CA GLY A 244 8.14 7.14 11.99
C GLY A 244 8.32 5.68 12.43
N PHE A 245 9.12 4.92 11.69
CA PHE A 245 9.33 3.51 11.98
C PHE A 245 10.78 3.08 11.87
N ASN A 246 11.16 2.14 12.74
CA ASN A 246 12.44 1.45 12.66
C ASN A 246 12.22 0.04 12.14
N LEU A 247 13.00 -0.39 11.15
CA LEU A 247 12.97 -1.76 10.68
C LEU A 247 13.54 -2.71 11.75
N THR A 248 12.75 -3.70 12.13
CA THR A 248 13.15 -4.78 13.04
C THR A 248 13.03 -6.11 12.32
N VAL A 249 14.13 -6.87 12.37
CA VAL A 249 14.21 -8.25 11.92
C VAL A 249 14.03 -9.16 13.14
N MET A 250 13.01 -10.01 13.11
CA MET A 250 12.65 -10.92 14.18
C MET A 250 13.21 -12.30 13.88
N LYS A 251 13.96 -12.84 14.84
CA LYS A 251 14.51 -14.20 14.79
C LYS A 251 13.46 -15.24 15.15
#